data_AF-A0A5C7USF7-F1
#
_entry.id   AF-A0A5C7USF7-F1
#
_cell.length_a   1.000
_cell.length_b   1.000
_cell.length_c   1.000
_cell.angle_alpha   90.00
_cell.angle_beta   90.00
_cell.angle_gamma   90.00
#
_symmetry.space_group_name_H-M   'P 1'
#
loop_
_entity.id
_entity.type
_entity.pdbx_description
1 polymer ?
#
loop_
_entity_poly.entity_id
_entity_poly.type
_entity_poly.pdbx_seq_one_letter_code
_entity_poly.pdbx_strand_id
1 'polypeptide(L)'
;MTAELGHLALWLALGACALQSVLPLWALRQGRAEWLALTRPLAHATAALVALSFLCLTLCFVQDDFSVLYVADHSNTALPLAYKVAGVWGGHEGSLLLWLLMLQVWTVAVSLASGRLPEALVVRLLSVLAWVALGFLLFMLLTSNPFERLWPAPPDGRDLNPLLQDPGMVIHPPMLYMGYVG
;
A
#
# COMPACT_ATOMS: atom_id res chain seq x y z
N MET A 1 -18.00 -1.79 5.77
CA MET A 1 -17.35 -0.59 6.33
C MET A 1 -15.82 -0.68 6.30
N THR A 2 -15.22 -1.84 6.62
CA THR A 2 -13.76 -2.03 6.56
C THR A 2 -13.19 -1.78 5.16
N ALA A 3 -13.85 -2.30 4.12
CA ALA A 3 -13.44 -2.10 2.73
C ALA A 3 -13.50 -0.63 2.31
N GLU A 4 -14.55 0.08 2.69
CA GLU A 4 -14.74 1.51 2.40
C GLU A 4 -13.69 2.37 3.10
N LEU A 5 -13.30 2.00 4.33
CA LEU A 5 -12.24 2.67 5.07
C LEU A 5 -10.87 2.46 4.41
N GLY A 6 -10.57 1.24 3.98
CA GLY A 6 -9.34 0.93 3.25
C GLY A 6 -9.26 1.67 1.92
N HIS A 7 -10.35 1.69 1.16
CA HIS A 7 -10.44 2.41 -0.10
C HIS A 7 -10.31 3.94 0.09
N LEU A 8 -10.97 4.50 1.11
CA LEU A 8 -10.81 5.92 1.46
C LEU A 8 -9.37 6.23 1.85
N ALA A 9 -8.70 5.35 2.61
CA ALA A 9 -7.31 5.52 2.98
C ALA A 9 -6.39 5.61 1.76
N LEU A 10 -6.63 4.82 0.69
CA LEU A 10 -5.88 4.94 -0.57
C LEU A 10 -6.09 6.29 -1.27
N TRP A 11 -7.33 6.81 -1.31
CA TRP A 11 -7.60 8.13 -1.88
C TRP A 11 -6.93 9.25 -1.08
N LEU A 12 -6.94 9.17 0.25
CA LEU A 12 -6.22 10.11 1.11
C LEU A 12 -4.70 9.98 0.94
N ALA A 13 -4.19 8.76 0.79
CA ALA A 13 -2.78 8.50 0.51
C ALA A 13 -2.37 9.12 -0.82
N LEU A 14 -3.21 9.02 -1.86
CA LEU A 14 -2.99 9.67 -3.15
C LEU A 14 -2.85 11.19 -3.00
N GLY A 15 -3.75 11.83 -2.24
CA GLY A 15 -3.68 13.27 -1.98
C GLY A 15 -2.41 13.68 -1.24
N ALA A 16 -2.07 12.97 -0.15
CA ALA A 16 -0.84 13.24 0.61
C ALA A 16 0.42 13.01 -0.23
N CYS A 17 0.44 11.94 -1.02
CA CYS A 17 1.54 11.59 -1.91
C CYS A 17 1.72 12.62 -3.03
N ALA A 18 0.63 13.09 -3.64
CA ALA A 18 0.68 14.14 -4.65
C ALA A 18 1.31 15.43 -4.08
N LEU A 19 0.90 15.84 -2.88
CA LEU A 19 1.50 16.98 -2.18
C LEU A 19 2.98 16.74 -1.89
N GLN A 20 3.35 15.58 -1.34
CA GLN A 20 4.74 15.21 -1.06
C GLN A 20 5.62 15.28 -2.31
N SER A 21 5.05 14.91 -3.45
CA SER A 21 5.80 14.76 -4.69
C SER A 21 6.14 16.09 -5.39
N VAL A 22 5.41 17.17 -5.10
CA VAL A 22 5.57 18.47 -5.77
C VAL A 22 5.93 19.59 -4.80
N LEU A 23 5.24 19.67 -3.66
CA LEU A 23 5.30 20.82 -2.77
C LEU A 23 6.72 21.04 -2.19
N PRO A 24 7.44 20.02 -1.69
CA PRO A 24 8.81 20.18 -1.19
C PRO A 24 9.82 20.63 -2.26
N LEU A 25 9.71 20.11 -3.49
CA LEU A 25 10.59 20.51 -4.60
C LEU A 25 10.36 21.97 -4.98
N TRP A 26 9.11 22.40 -4.98
CA TRP A 26 8.78 23.79 -5.23
C TRP A 26 9.25 24.71 -4.10
N ALA A 27 9.09 24.27 -2.84
CA ALA A 27 9.58 24.97 -1.66
C ALA A 27 11.10 25.19 -1.71
N LEU A 28 11.86 24.18 -2.14
CA LEU A 28 13.31 24.26 -2.30
C LEU A 28 13.75 25.34 -3.31
N ARG A 29 12.97 25.55 -4.38
CA ARG A 29 13.25 26.60 -5.37
C ARG A 29 12.90 27.99 -4.86
N GLN A 30 11.83 28.11 -4.08
CA GLN A 30 11.30 29.40 -3.61
C GLN A 30 11.83 29.84 -2.24
N GLY A 31 12.59 28.98 -1.55
CA GLY A 31 13.10 29.26 -0.20
C GLY A 31 12.01 29.31 0.88
N ARG A 32 10.89 28.59 0.70
CA ARG A 32 9.76 28.57 1.65
C ARG A 32 9.93 27.49 2.71
N ALA A 33 10.41 27.87 3.89
CA ALA A 33 10.72 26.94 4.98
C ALA A 33 9.49 26.15 5.47
N GLU A 34 8.32 26.79 5.52
CA GLU A 34 7.06 26.18 5.94
C GLU A 34 6.64 24.98 5.08
N TRP A 35 6.87 25.05 3.77
CA TRP A 35 6.52 23.97 2.84
C TRP A 35 7.61 22.89 2.80
N LEU A 36 8.86 23.29 3.02
CA LEU A 36 9.98 22.35 3.16
C LEU A 36 9.81 21.45 4.38
N ALA A 37 9.30 22.00 5.49
CA ALA A 37 9.01 21.27 6.72
C ALA A 37 7.95 20.16 6.52
N LEU A 38 7.11 20.23 5.49
CA LEU A 38 6.09 19.21 5.19
C LEU A 38 6.66 17.95 4.52
N THR A 39 7.91 17.95 4.09
CA THR A 39 8.53 16.81 3.37
C THR A 39 8.40 15.49 4.13
N ARG A 40 8.81 15.45 5.41
CA ARG A 40 8.76 14.24 6.23
C ARG A 40 7.35 13.90 6.72
N PRO A 41 6.56 14.86 7.25
CA PRO A 41 5.18 14.60 7.65
C PRO A 41 4.31 14.00 6.54
N LEU A 42 4.43 14.48 5.30
CA LEU A 42 3.67 13.93 4.17
C LEU A 42 4.10 12.50 3.80
N ALA A 43 5.40 12.20 3.91
CA ALA A 43 5.91 10.84 3.74
C ALA A 43 5.34 9.88 4.80
N HIS A 44 5.33 10.30 6.06
CA HIS A 44 4.79 9.48 7.15
C HIS A 44 3.27 9.33 7.06
N ALA A 45 2.55 10.38 6.67
CA ALA A 45 1.11 10.33 6.45
C ALA A 45 0.75 9.36 5.32
N THR A 46 1.44 9.44 4.17
CA THR A 46 1.24 8.52 3.04
C THR A 46 1.50 7.08 3.48
N ALA A 47 2.59 6.82 4.19
CA ALA A 47 2.91 5.49 4.71
C ALA A 47 1.86 4.95 5.68
N ALA A 48 1.39 5.77 6.61
CA ALA A 48 0.36 5.37 7.57
C ALA A 48 -0.98 5.05 6.87
N LEU A 49 -1.36 5.81 5.86
CA LEU A 49 -2.59 5.59 5.10
C LEU A 49 -2.51 4.32 4.23
N VAL A 50 -1.37 4.06 3.58
CA VAL A 50 -1.13 2.81 2.84
C VAL A 50 -1.15 1.61 3.79
N ALA A 51 -0.51 1.71 4.96
CA ALA A 51 -0.52 0.65 5.98
C ALA A 51 -1.94 0.38 6.51
N LEU A 52 -2.72 1.44 6.74
CA LEU A 52 -4.12 1.31 7.15
C LEU A 52 -4.94 0.60 6.06
N SER A 53 -4.77 0.97 4.79
CA SER A 53 -5.40 0.29 3.66
C SER A 53 -5.05 -1.20 3.62
N PHE A 54 -3.77 -1.54 3.72
CA PHE A 54 -3.33 -2.93 3.73
C PHE A 54 -3.92 -3.73 4.90
N LEU A 55 -3.98 -3.12 6.09
CA LEU A 55 -4.62 -3.72 7.26
C LEU A 55 -6.12 -3.95 7.03
N CYS A 56 -6.83 -2.98 6.45
CA CYS A 56 -8.25 -3.14 6.11
C CYS A 56 -8.48 -4.29 5.13
N LEU A 57 -7.66 -4.40 4.07
CA LEU A 57 -7.76 -5.52 3.13
C LEU A 57 -7.51 -6.86 3.83
N THR A 58 -6.48 -6.93 4.68
CA THR A 58 -6.17 -8.11 5.50
C THR A 58 -7.35 -8.51 6.38
N LEU A 59 -8.01 -7.54 7.02
CA LEU A 59 -9.19 -7.80 7.84
C LEU A 59 -10.36 -8.32 7.01
N CYS A 60 -10.57 -7.79 5.79
CA CYS A 60 -11.59 -8.32 4.87
C CYS A 60 -11.33 -9.80 4.52
N PHE A 61 -10.07 -10.20 4.27
CA PHE A 61 -9.71 -11.62 4.06
C PHE A 61 -9.97 -12.48 5.29
N VAL A 62 -9.52 -12.04 6.47
CA VAL A 62 -9.65 -12.81 7.72
C VAL A 62 -11.12 -12.97 8.14
N GLN A 63 -11.97 -12.00 7.80
CA GLN A 63 -13.40 -11.99 8.12
C GLN A 63 -14.28 -12.60 7.03
N ASP A 64 -13.70 -13.13 5.95
CA ASP A 64 -14.44 -13.69 4.81
C ASP A 64 -15.44 -12.69 4.20
N ASP A 65 -15.03 -11.42 4.06
CA ASP A 65 -15.87 -10.38 3.47
C ASP A 65 -15.96 -10.53 1.94
N PHE A 66 -16.75 -11.49 1.48
CA PHE A 66 -16.97 -11.79 0.06
C PHE A 66 -17.74 -10.70 -0.70
N SER A 67 -18.16 -9.63 -0.02
CA SER A 67 -18.65 -8.44 -0.72
C SER A 67 -17.52 -7.60 -1.33
N VAL A 68 -16.25 -7.91 -1.03
CA VAL A 68 -15.07 -7.44 -1.77
C VAL A 68 -14.73 -8.49 -2.84
N LEU A 69 -14.72 -8.07 -4.12
CA LEU A 69 -14.45 -8.95 -5.26
C LEU A 69 -13.13 -9.70 -5.10
N TYR A 70 -12.06 -8.98 -4.72
CA TYR A 70 -10.73 -9.57 -4.55
C TYR A 70 -10.69 -10.66 -3.47
N VAL A 71 -11.44 -10.49 -2.37
CA VAL A 71 -11.57 -11.51 -1.31
C VAL A 71 -12.37 -12.71 -1.81
N ALA A 72 -13.49 -12.46 -2.49
CA ALA A 72 -14.33 -13.50 -3.07
C ALA A 72 -13.58 -14.35 -4.11
N ASP A 73 -12.60 -13.80 -4.83
CA ASP A 73 -11.84 -14.54 -5.83
C ASP A 73 -10.64 -15.31 -5.28
N HIS A 74 -10.17 -15.02 -4.05
CA HIS A 74 -8.91 -15.55 -3.51
C HIS A 74 -9.01 -16.15 -2.10
N SER A 75 -10.21 -16.32 -1.55
CA SER A 75 -10.41 -16.89 -0.21
C SER A 75 -11.78 -17.54 -0.08
N ASN A 76 -11.89 -18.50 0.84
CA ASN A 76 -13.14 -19.15 1.23
C ASN A 76 -13.16 -19.40 2.74
N THR A 77 -14.34 -19.71 3.28
CA THR A 77 -14.55 -19.93 4.71
C THR A 77 -13.69 -21.06 5.30
N ALA A 78 -13.43 -22.12 4.53
CA ALA A 78 -12.66 -23.29 4.96
C ALA A 78 -11.13 -23.08 4.90
N LEU A 79 -10.65 -22.00 4.27
CA LEU A 79 -9.23 -21.75 4.08
C LEU A 79 -8.54 -21.48 5.45
N PRO A 80 -7.42 -22.14 5.77
CA PRO A 80 -6.68 -21.86 6.99
C PRO A 80 -6.25 -20.39 7.08
N LEU A 81 -6.25 -19.83 8.29
CA LEU A 81 -5.96 -18.41 8.54
C LEU A 81 -4.66 -17.92 7.90
N ALA A 82 -3.60 -18.73 7.94
CA ALA A 82 -2.31 -18.38 7.33
C ALA A 82 -2.44 -18.12 5.82
N TYR A 83 -3.27 -18.91 5.13
CA TYR A 83 -3.52 -18.75 3.70
C TYR A 83 -4.57 -17.66 3.40
N LYS A 84 -5.49 -17.36 4.32
CA LYS A 84 -6.33 -16.14 4.21
C LYS A 84 -5.46 -14.88 4.24
N VAL A 85 -4.50 -14.82 5.16
CA VAL A 85 -3.53 -13.71 5.21
C VAL A 85 -2.65 -13.70 3.95
N ALA A 86 -2.16 -14.86 3.50
CA ALA A 86 -1.39 -14.94 2.26
C ALA A 86 -2.19 -14.54 1.01
N GLY A 87 -3.51 -14.77 1.01
CA GLY A 87 -4.42 -14.34 -0.04
C GLY A 87 -4.40 -12.82 -0.27
N VAL A 88 -4.07 -12.02 0.75
CA VAL A 88 -3.90 -10.57 0.65
C VAL A 88 -2.88 -10.20 -0.43
N TRP A 89 -1.86 -11.02 -0.66
CA TRP A 89 -0.85 -10.82 -1.72
C TRP A 89 -0.83 -11.98 -2.74
N GLY A 90 -1.88 -12.81 -2.77
CA GLY A 90 -1.99 -13.96 -3.66
C GLY A 90 -2.35 -13.61 -5.11
N GLY A 91 -2.96 -12.45 -5.33
CA GLY A 91 -3.36 -11.93 -6.64
C GLY A 91 -2.66 -10.63 -7.01
N HIS A 92 -3.11 -10.05 -8.12
CA HIS A 92 -2.46 -8.89 -8.73
C HIS A 92 -2.62 -7.60 -7.91
N GLU A 93 -3.84 -7.29 -7.50
CA GLU A 93 -4.20 -6.07 -6.76
C GLU A 93 -3.52 -6.04 -5.39
N GLY A 94 -3.55 -7.18 -4.71
CA GLY A 94 -2.97 -7.34 -3.40
C GLY A 94 -1.43 -7.31 -3.37
N SER A 95 -0.78 -7.95 -4.35
CA SER A 95 0.69 -7.89 -4.49
C SER A 95 1.18 -6.47 -4.81
N LEU A 96 0.44 -5.70 -5.61
CA LEU A 96 0.73 -4.27 -5.82
C LEU A 96 0.61 -3.45 -4.53
N LEU A 97 -0.39 -3.73 -3.69
CA LEU A 97 -0.54 -3.05 -2.40
C LEU A 97 0.58 -3.42 -1.42
N LEU A 98 0.99 -4.69 -1.39
CA LEU A 98 2.15 -5.12 -0.60
C LEU A 98 3.44 -4.44 -1.07
N TRP A 99 3.65 -4.35 -2.39
CA TRP A 99 4.81 -3.66 -2.97
C TRP A 99 4.82 -2.18 -2.57
N LEU A 100 3.68 -1.49 -2.70
CA LEU A 100 3.54 -0.10 -2.30
C LEU A 100 3.79 0.08 -0.80
N LEU A 101 3.30 -0.84 0.04
CA LEU A 101 3.57 -0.85 1.47
C LEU A 101 5.08 -0.95 1.75
N MET A 102 5.81 -1.84 1.07
CA MET A 102 7.26 -1.95 1.21
C MET A 102 7.98 -0.67 0.77
N LEU A 103 7.55 -0.05 -0.33
CA LEU A 103 8.09 1.25 -0.76
C LEU A 103 7.90 2.32 0.32
N GLN A 104 6.74 2.34 0.98
CA GLN A 104 6.46 3.29 2.06
C GLN A 104 7.28 3.01 3.32
N VAL A 105 7.51 1.74 3.67
CA VAL A 105 8.42 1.35 4.77
C VAL A 105 9.82 1.91 4.51
N TRP A 106 10.35 1.72 3.30
CA TRP A 106 11.66 2.27 2.92
C TRP A 106 11.68 3.79 2.86
N THR A 107 10.61 4.42 2.38
CA THR A 107 10.47 5.89 2.38
C THR A 107 10.56 6.44 3.80
N VAL A 108 9.86 5.83 4.76
CA VAL A 108 9.96 6.20 6.18
C VAL A 108 11.37 5.94 6.72
N ALA A 109 11.97 4.78 6.44
CA ALA A 109 13.32 4.46 6.86
C ALA A 109 14.35 5.50 6.37
N VAL A 110 14.31 5.86 5.08
CA VAL A 110 15.14 6.92 4.50
C VAL A 110 14.88 8.26 5.17
N SER A 111 13.63 8.62 5.43
CA SER A 111 13.28 9.89 6.08
C SER A 111 13.87 10.04 7.50
N LEU A 112 14.02 8.92 8.22
CA LEU A 112 14.55 8.85 9.58
C LEU A 112 16.08 8.73 9.59
N ALA A 113 16.66 7.95 8.68
CA ALA A 113 18.10 7.68 8.62
C ALA A 113 18.91 8.79 7.93
N SER A 114 18.27 9.72 7.22
CA SER A 114 18.92 10.74 6.38
C SER A 114 19.39 12.01 7.10
N GLY A 115 19.44 12.02 8.44
CA GLY A 115 19.76 13.23 9.22
C GLY A 115 21.15 13.85 8.98
N ARG A 116 22.09 13.10 8.38
CA ARG A 116 23.45 13.58 8.03
C ARG A 116 23.58 14.10 6.60
N LEU A 117 22.54 13.95 5.78
CA LEU A 117 22.54 14.37 4.38
C LEU A 117 22.11 15.83 4.25
N PRO A 118 22.55 16.55 3.20
CA PRO A 118 22.03 17.87 2.89
C PRO A 118 20.50 17.83 2.72
N GLU A 119 19.78 18.79 3.32
CA GLU A 119 18.30 18.82 3.30
C GLU A 119 17.75 18.79 1.87
N ALA A 120 18.38 19.53 0.96
CA ALA A 120 18.04 19.54 -0.47
C ALA A 120 18.10 18.15 -1.12
N LEU A 121 19.03 17.28 -0.68
CA LEU A 121 19.14 15.90 -1.17
C LEU A 121 18.01 15.05 -0.60
N VAL A 122 17.74 15.14 0.70
CA VAL A 122 16.63 14.40 1.35
C VAL A 122 15.30 14.72 0.70
N VAL A 123 15.04 16.00 0.45
CA VAL A 123 13.82 16.48 -0.22
C VAL A 123 13.67 15.85 -1.61
N ARG A 124 14.74 15.83 -2.41
CA ARG A 124 14.72 15.21 -3.74
C ARG A 124 14.48 13.71 -3.67
N LEU A 125 15.17 13.01 -2.77
CA LEU A 125 14.99 11.56 -2.58
C LEU A 125 13.54 11.22 -2.22
N LEU A 126 12.99 11.87 -1.19
CA LEU A 126 11.61 11.61 -0.75
C LEU A 126 10.57 12.02 -1.78
N SER A 127 10.84 13.02 -2.63
CA SER A 127 9.94 13.42 -3.71
C SER A 127 9.97 12.43 -4.88
N VAL A 128 11.15 11.87 -5.21
CA VAL A 128 11.27 10.83 -6.25
C VAL A 128 10.57 9.54 -5.81
N LEU A 129 10.75 9.12 -4.56
CA LEU A 129 10.01 7.99 -4.00
C LEU A 129 8.49 8.24 -4.03
N ALA A 130 8.06 9.48 -3.77
CA ALA A 130 6.67 9.87 -3.90
C ALA A 130 6.16 9.81 -5.34
N TRP A 131 6.95 10.17 -6.36
CA TRP A 131 6.53 10.00 -7.77
C TRP A 131 6.30 8.54 -8.15
N VAL A 132 7.17 7.63 -7.68
CA VAL A 132 6.97 6.19 -7.89
C VAL A 132 5.69 5.74 -7.18
N ALA A 133 5.53 6.08 -5.91
CA ALA A 133 4.32 5.75 -5.13
C ALA A 133 3.04 6.32 -5.75
N LEU A 134 3.09 7.54 -6.28
CA LEU A 134 1.96 8.21 -6.96
C LEU A 134 1.51 7.41 -8.19
N GLY A 135 2.46 6.90 -8.99
CA GLY A 135 2.16 6.03 -10.13
C GLY A 135 1.44 4.75 -9.70
N PHE A 136 1.94 4.06 -8.67
CA PHE A 136 1.30 2.86 -8.12
C PHE A 136 -0.08 3.14 -7.53
N LEU A 137 -0.25 4.24 -6.79
CA LEU A 137 -1.54 4.65 -6.23
C LEU A 137 -2.56 4.95 -7.33
N LEU A 138 -2.17 5.68 -8.38
CA LEU A 138 -3.04 5.95 -9.52
C LEU A 138 -3.42 4.69 -10.27
N PHE A 139 -2.46 3.81 -10.56
CA PHE A 139 -2.72 2.53 -11.22
C PHE A 139 -3.68 1.68 -10.38
N MET A 140 -3.41 1.52 -9.07
CA MET A 140 -4.29 0.77 -8.18
C MET A 140 -5.71 1.34 -8.11
N LEU A 141 -5.87 2.65 -7.95
CA LEU A 141 -7.19 3.26 -7.82
C LEU A 141 -8.01 3.25 -9.12
N LEU A 142 -7.34 3.30 -10.28
CA LEU A 142 -8.01 3.42 -11.57
C LEU A 142 -8.15 2.10 -12.33
N THR A 143 -7.27 1.13 -12.09
CA THR A 143 -7.24 -0.12 -12.87
C THR A 143 -7.23 -1.40 -12.02
N SER A 144 -6.62 -1.38 -10.84
CA SER A 144 -6.38 -2.59 -10.04
C SER A 144 -6.80 -2.40 -8.58
N ASN A 145 -8.07 -2.06 -8.36
CA ASN A 145 -8.58 -1.65 -7.06
C ASN A 145 -8.89 -2.88 -6.16
N PRO A 146 -8.14 -3.10 -5.06
CA PRO A 146 -8.36 -4.26 -4.20
C PRO A 146 -9.66 -4.21 -3.38
N PHE A 147 -10.38 -3.09 -3.40
CA PHE A 147 -11.64 -2.89 -2.68
C PHE A 147 -12.86 -2.82 -3.59
N GLU A 148 -12.74 -3.29 -4.83
CA GLU A 148 -13.89 -3.41 -5.74
C GLU A 148 -15.01 -4.22 -5.08
N ARG A 149 -16.23 -3.69 -5.15
CA ARG A 149 -17.39 -4.22 -4.43
C ARG A 149 -18.21 -5.13 -5.34
N LEU A 150 -18.62 -6.26 -4.79
CA LEU A 150 -19.44 -7.25 -5.47
C LEU A 150 -20.86 -7.26 -4.89
N TRP A 151 -21.87 -7.12 -5.77
CA TRP A 151 -23.28 -7.21 -5.39
C TRP A 151 -24.10 -8.01 -6.41
N PRO A 152 -24.86 -9.04 -5.98
CA PRO A 152 -24.91 -9.57 -4.62
C PRO A 152 -23.59 -10.26 -4.23
N ALA A 153 -23.21 -10.15 -2.96
CA ALA A 153 -22.06 -10.88 -2.44
C ALA A 153 -22.37 -12.39 -2.46
N PRO A 154 -21.45 -13.25 -2.93
CA PRO A 154 -21.65 -14.68 -2.91
C PRO A 154 -21.62 -15.20 -1.46
N PRO A 155 -22.29 -16.34 -1.18
CA PRO A 155 -22.34 -16.92 0.16
C PRO A 155 -20.99 -17.52 0.61
N ASP A 156 -20.11 -17.85 -0.34
CA ASP A 156 -18.73 -18.26 -0.11
C ASP A 156 -17.86 -17.79 -1.29
N GLY A 157 -16.55 -17.69 -1.07
CA GLY A 157 -15.60 -17.31 -2.10
C GLY A 157 -14.96 -18.51 -2.82
N ARG A 158 -14.06 -18.21 -3.75
CA ARG A 158 -13.25 -19.18 -4.49
C ARG A 158 -12.08 -19.63 -3.62
N ASP A 159 -11.34 -20.62 -4.10
CA ASP A 159 -10.12 -21.03 -3.40
C ASP A 159 -8.94 -20.11 -3.74
N LEU A 160 -8.02 -19.97 -2.79
CA LEU A 160 -6.69 -19.50 -3.13
C LEU A 160 -6.09 -20.52 -4.08
N ASN A 161 -5.42 -20.07 -5.15
CA ASN A 161 -4.75 -20.98 -6.09
C ASN A 161 -3.99 -22.07 -5.32
N PRO A 162 -4.27 -23.37 -5.51
CA PRO A 162 -3.68 -24.44 -4.71
C PRO A 162 -2.14 -24.44 -4.71
N LEU A 163 -1.52 -23.91 -5.77
CA LEU A 163 -0.06 -23.73 -5.86
C LEU A 163 0.50 -22.69 -4.89
N LEU A 164 -0.34 -21.83 -4.32
CA LEU A 164 -0.01 -20.77 -3.37
C LEU A 164 -0.31 -21.18 -1.92
N GLN A 165 -0.75 -22.42 -1.70
CA GLN A 165 -1.06 -22.96 -0.37
C GLN A 165 0.13 -23.74 0.21
N ASP A 166 1.29 -23.08 0.28
CA ASP A 166 2.49 -23.61 0.90
C ASP A 166 3.14 -22.59 1.85
N PRO A 167 3.96 -23.02 2.82
CA PRO A 167 4.61 -22.11 3.77
C PRO A 167 5.51 -21.05 3.11
N GLY A 168 6.06 -21.36 1.94
CA GLY A 168 6.88 -20.45 1.15
C GLY A 168 6.07 -19.24 0.69
N MET A 169 4.83 -19.42 0.21
CA MET A 169 3.98 -18.31 -0.22
C MET A 169 3.63 -17.33 0.91
N VAL A 170 3.53 -17.80 2.15
CA VAL A 170 3.25 -16.95 3.32
C VAL A 170 4.44 -16.01 3.61
N ILE A 171 5.66 -16.45 3.32
CA ILE A 171 6.89 -15.79 3.77
C ILE A 171 7.61 -15.07 2.62
N HIS A 172 7.65 -15.68 1.44
CA HIS A 172 8.52 -15.29 0.33
C HIS A 172 8.15 -13.93 -0.27
N PRO A 173 6.88 -13.60 -0.61
CA PRO A 173 6.58 -12.30 -1.23
C PRO A 173 6.92 -11.09 -0.34
N PRO A 174 6.57 -11.06 0.98
CA PRO A 174 7.01 -9.99 1.86
C PRO A 174 8.54 -9.87 1.94
N MET A 175 9.26 -10.99 2.08
CA MET A 175 10.73 -10.97 2.11
C MET A 175 11.34 -10.49 0.80
N LEU A 176 10.77 -10.93 -0.33
CA LEU A 176 11.25 -10.61 -1.66
C LEU A 176 11.07 -9.11 -1.95
N TYR A 177 9.91 -8.53 -1.64
CA TYR A 177 9.70 -7.09 -1.81
C TYR A 177 10.50 -6.26 -0.82
N MET A 178 10.72 -6.74 0.41
CA MET A 178 11.61 -6.06 1.34
C MET A 178 13.03 -5.92 0.76
N GLY A 179 13.52 -6.92 0.03
CA GLY A 179 14.85 -6.91 -0.61
C GLY A 179 14.93 -6.22 -1.99
N TYR A 180 13.87 -6.27 -2.81
CA TYR A 180 13.88 -5.65 -4.16
C TYR A 180 13.51 -4.18 -4.17
N VAL A 181 12.67 -3.73 -3.25
CA VAL A 181 12.16 -2.35 -3.23
C VAL A 181 13.10 -1.41 -2.47
N GLY A 182 13.88 -1.97 -1.54
CA GLY A 182 14.82 -1.28 -0.66
C GLY A 182 16.18 -0.96 -1.24
#